data_AF-A0A2M7VCU0-F1
#
_entry.id   AF-A0A2M7VCU0-F1
#
_cell.length_a   1.000
_cell.length_b   1.000
_cell.length_c   1.000
_cell.angle_alpha   90.00
_cell.angle_beta   90.00
_cell.angle_gamma   90.00
#
_symmetry.space_group_name_H-M   'P 1'
#
loop_
_entity.id
_entity.type
_entity.pdbx_description
1 polymer ?
#
loop_
_entity_poly.entity_id
_entity_poly.type
_entity_poly.pdbx_seq_one_letter_code
_entity_poly.pdbx_strand_id
1 'polypeptide(L)'
;MPTLSQISSETRILVKWCGITLGAVIFLFILFKLGVMTKNALYPTPPPPPTVGYNKLPQIDFPRQEGSKNFVFYVDTVSGKLPNFPDRVSVFRMIKPQADLLALKKAEEKLSRIKFDLIPTLVSKNVYRFTTSSPFPKTLLYN
;
A
#
# COMPACT_ATOMS: atom_id res chain seq x y z
N MET A 1 41.81 -34.17 -57.73
CA MET A 1 42.63 -33.80 -56.56
C MET A 1 42.60 -32.29 -56.45
N PRO A 2 42.22 -31.71 -55.31
CA PRO A 2 42.16 -30.25 -55.20
C PRO A 2 43.57 -29.66 -55.28
N THR A 3 43.74 -28.62 -56.09
CA THR A 3 45.03 -27.92 -56.25
C THR A 3 45.16 -26.82 -55.19
N LEU A 4 46.37 -26.56 -54.66
CA LEU A 4 46.57 -25.58 -53.57
C LEU A 4 46.02 -24.19 -53.91
N SER A 5 46.01 -23.81 -55.18
CA SER A 5 45.48 -22.52 -55.64
C SER A 5 43.95 -22.44 -55.52
N GLN A 6 43.23 -23.51 -55.87
CA GLN A 6 41.76 -23.58 -55.75
C GLN A 6 41.30 -23.57 -54.29
N ILE A 7 42.00 -24.28 -53.40
CA ILE A 7 41.69 -24.29 -51.97
C ILE A 7 41.85 -22.89 -51.37
N SER A 8 42.90 -22.15 -51.77
CA SER A 8 43.17 -20.80 -51.25
C SER A 8 42.11 -19.77 -51.67
N SER A 9 41.64 -19.82 -52.92
CA SER A 9 40.60 -18.91 -53.41
C SER A 9 39.23 -19.23 -52.80
N GLU A 10 38.85 -20.50 -52.70
CA GLU A 10 37.59 -20.93 -52.08
C GLU A 10 37.56 -20.60 -50.59
N THR A 11 38.68 -20.77 -49.88
CA THR A 11 38.79 -20.42 -48.46
C THR A 11 38.55 -18.92 -48.23
N ARG A 12 39.10 -18.04 -49.09
CA ARG A 12 38.87 -16.59 -48.96
C ARG A 12 37.40 -16.20 -49.15
N ILE A 13 36.72 -16.84 -50.09
CA ILE A 13 35.28 -16.62 -50.34
C ILE A 13 34.47 -17.12 -49.15
N LEU A 14 34.77 -18.31 -48.64
CA LEU A 14 34.11 -18.90 -47.48
C LEU A 14 34.26 -18.01 -46.23
N VAL A 15 35.48 -17.52 -45.95
CA VAL A 15 35.74 -16.64 -44.80
C VAL A 15 34.96 -15.33 -44.90
N LYS A 16 34.89 -14.73 -46.10
CA LYS A 16 34.13 -13.50 -46.34
C LYS A 16 32.63 -13.71 -46.07
N TRP A 17 32.04 -14.77 -46.60
CA TRP A 17 30.62 -15.08 -46.37
C TRP A 17 30.33 -15.51 -44.93
N CYS A 18 31.25 -16.23 -44.28
CA CYS A 18 31.15 -16.58 -42.86
C CYS A 18 31.17 -15.32 -41.98
N GLY A 19 32.04 -14.35 -42.26
CA GLY A 19 32.06 -13.07 -41.55
C GLY A 19 30.77 -12.25 -41.74
N ILE A 20 30.26 -12.19 -42.97
CA ILE A 20 29.00 -11.48 -43.28
C ILE A 20 27.82 -12.13 -42.57
N THR A 21 27.70 -13.46 -42.64
CA THR A 21 26.61 -14.20 -41.99
C THR A 21 26.68 -14.07 -40.46
N LEU A 22 27.87 -14.17 -39.87
CA LEU A 22 28.06 -13.95 -38.44
C LEU A 22 27.68 -12.53 -38.03
N GLY A 23 28.11 -11.52 -38.79
CA GLY A 23 27.73 -10.13 -38.56
C GLY A 23 26.22 -9.90 -38.65
N ALA A 24 25.55 -10.52 -39.63
CA ALA A 24 24.10 -10.44 -39.78
C ALA A 24 23.37 -11.09 -38.60
N VAL A 25 23.83 -12.24 -38.09
CA VAL A 25 23.25 -12.91 -36.92
C VAL A 25 23.40 -12.05 -35.67
N ILE A 26 24.57 -11.45 -35.45
CA ILE A 26 24.82 -10.55 -34.31
C ILE A 26 23.92 -9.32 -34.41
N PHE A 27 23.80 -8.73 -35.60
CA PHE A 27 22.94 -7.57 -35.83
C PHE A 27 21.46 -7.87 -35.56
N LEU A 28 20.97 -9.02 -36.04
CA LEU A 28 19.60 -9.49 -35.77
C LEU A 28 19.36 -9.70 -34.27
N PHE A 29 20.34 -10.27 -33.56
CA PHE A 29 20.24 -10.49 -32.12
C PHE A 29 20.14 -9.18 -31.34
N ILE A 30 20.93 -8.17 -31.73
CA ILE A 30 20.88 -6.83 -31.13
C ILE A 30 19.52 -6.18 -31.39
N LEU A 31 19.01 -6.23 -32.63
CA LEU A 31 17.68 -5.71 -32.96
C LEU A 31 16.58 -6.38 -32.15
N PHE A 32 16.64 -7.71 -31.98
CA PHE A 32 15.67 -8.45 -31.19
C PHE A 32 15.69 -8.01 -29.71
N LYS A 33 16.88 -7.87 -29.12
CA LYS A 33 17.02 -7.39 -27.73
C LYS A 33 16.48 -5.97 -27.56
N LEU A 34 16.77 -5.08 -28.50
CA LEU A 34 16.26 -3.71 -28.49
C LEU A 34 14.73 -3.67 -28.60
N GLY A 35 14.16 -4.51 -29.47
CA GLY A 35 12.72 -4.68 -29.63
C GLY A 35 12.04 -5.18 -28.36
N VAL A 36 12.61 -6.17 -27.67
CA VAL A 36 12.08 -6.65 -26.39
C VAL A 36 12.17 -5.59 -25.30
N MET A 37 13.28 -4.84 -25.24
CA MET A 37 13.45 -3.76 -24.25
C MET A 37 12.44 -2.63 -24.45
N THR A 38 12.28 -2.16 -25.69
CA THR A 38 11.30 -1.11 -26.03
C THR A 38 9.87 -1.58 -25.80
N LYS A 39 9.54 -2.81 -26.18
CA LYS A 39 8.25 -3.44 -25.88
C LYS A 39 7.96 -3.44 -24.37
N ASN A 40 8.90 -3.91 -23.55
CA ASN A 40 8.72 -3.99 -22.10
C ASN A 40 8.67 -2.61 -21.42
N ALA A 41 9.32 -1.59 -22.01
CA ALA A 41 9.26 -0.22 -21.50
C ALA A 41 7.93 0.47 -21.80
N LEU A 42 7.39 0.28 -23.01
CA LEU A 42 6.13 0.91 -23.44
C LEU A 42 4.89 0.12 -22.99
N TYR A 43 4.98 -1.21 -23.01
CA TYR A 43 3.92 -2.14 -22.66
C TYR A 43 4.47 -3.22 -21.72
N PRO A 44 4.69 -2.88 -20.43
CA PRO A 44 5.14 -3.85 -19.46
C PRO A 44 4.14 -5.01 -19.42
N THR A 45 4.64 -6.24 -19.39
CA THR A 45 3.80 -7.42 -19.22
C THR A 45 2.97 -7.24 -17.95
N PRO A 46 1.63 -7.38 -18.02
CA PRO A 46 0.78 -7.21 -16.85
C PRO A 46 1.28 -8.10 -15.72
N PRO A 47 1.29 -7.60 -14.47
CA PRO A 47 1.60 -8.44 -13.33
C PRO A 47 0.67 -9.67 -13.33
N PRO A 48 1.15 -10.83 -12.85
CA PRO A 48 0.28 -11.99 -12.71
C PRO A 48 -0.93 -11.60 -11.85
N PRO A 49 -2.12 -12.14 -12.16
CA PRO A 49 -3.30 -11.85 -11.37
C PRO A 49 -3.01 -12.17 -9.90
N PRO A 50 -3.52 -11.36 -8.96
CA PRO A 50 -3.27 -11.56 -7.54
C PRO A 50 -3.70 -12.97 -7.14
N THR A 51 -2.80 -13.69 -6.47
CA THR A 51 -3.09 -14.99 -5.88
C THR A 51 -4.22 -14.81 -4.86
N VAL A 52 -5.41 -15.31 -5.19
CA VAL A 52 -6.53 -15.44 -4.25
C VAL A 52 -6.18 -16.51 -3.22
N GLY A 53 -5.35 -16.15 -2.24
CA GLY A 53 -4.97 -17.04 -1.12
C GLY A 53 -6.17 -17.44 -0.26
N TYR A 54 -7.26 -16.69 -0.37
CA TYR A 54 -8.56 -17.03 0.15
C TYR A 54 -9.52 -17.09 -1.03
N ASN A 55 -10.19 -18.23 -1.21
CA ASN A 55 -11.24 -18.40 -2.22
C ASN A 55 -12.25 -17.25 -2.13
N LYS A 56 -12.98 -17.00 -3.24
CA LYS A 56 -14.04 -15.97 -3.24
C LYS A 56 -14.97 -16.19 -2.04
N LEU A 57 -15.23 -15.12 -1.29
CA LEU A 57 -16.19 -15.16 -0.19
C LEU A 57 -17.53 -15.65 -0.75
N PRO A 58 -18.18 -16.65 -0.13
CA PRO A 58 -19.50 -17.08 -0.56
C PRO A 58 -20.46 -15.90 -0.52
N GLN A 59 -21.40 -15.86 -1.47
CA GLN A 59 -22.41 -14.83 -1.51
C GLN A 59 -23.28 -14.94 -0.24
N ILE A 60 -23.37 -13.84 0.51
CA ILE A 60 -24.22 -13.78 1.70
C ILE A 60 -25.66 -13.59 1.21
N ASP A 61 -26.50 -14.59 1.46
CA ASP A 61 -27.94 -14.49 1.24
C ASP A 61 -28.56 -13.66 2.37
N PHE A 62 -28.82 -12.39 2.09
CA PHE A 62 -29.60 -11.57 3.00
C PHE A 62 -31.08 -11.99 2.94
N PRO A 63 -31.79 -12.05 4.08
CA PRO A 63 -33.21 -12.34 4.08
C PRO A 63 -33.94 -11.32 3.22
N ARG A 64 -34.82 -11.81 2.34
CA ARG A 64 -35.64 -10.98 1.47
C ARG A 64 -36.53 -10.11 2.37
N GLN A 65 -36.26 -8.80 2.40
CA GLN A 65 -37.07 -7.87 3.17
C GLN A 65 -38.48 -7.90 2.60
N GLU A 66 -39.43 -8.40 3.38
CA GLU A 66 -40.85 -8.26 3.08
C GLU A 66 -41.15 -6.77 2.99
N GLY A 67 -41.60 -6.33 1.82
CA GLY A 67 -41.72 -4.91 1.48
C GLY A 67 -42.51 -4.12 2.51
N SER A 68 -42.07 -2.86 2.73
CA SER A 68 -42.80 -1.79 3.42
C SER A 68 -43.65 -2.26 4.61
N LYS A 69 -43.02 -2.87 5.62
CA LYS A 69 -43.67 -2.91 6.94
C LYS A 69 -43.83 -1.47 7.42
N ASN A 70 -45.01 -1.12 7.93
CA ASN A 70 -45.26 0.19 8.52
C ASN A 70 -44.44 0.29 9.81
N PHE A 71 -43.19 0.73 9.70
CA PHE A 71 -42.33 0.99 10.85
C PHE A 71 -42.75 2.30 11.48
N VAL A 72 -43.09 2.27 12.76
CA VAL A 72 -43.28 3.47 13.57
C VAL A 72 -41.97 3.75 14.29
N PHE A 73 -41.36 4.89 13.97
CA PHE A 73 -40.13 5.35 14.61
C PHE A 73 -40.49 6.29 15.77
N TYR A 74 -39.86 6.08 16.92
CA TYR A 74 -40.00 6.93 18.10
C TYR A 74 -38.65 7.54 18.47
N VAL A 75 -38.68 8.77 18.98
CA VAL A 75 -37.48 9.46 19.48
C VAL A 75 -37.36 9.17 20.97
N ASP A 76 -36.38 8.34 21.34
CA ASP A 76 -36.09 8.01 22.73
C ASP A 76 -35.16 9.06 23.35
N THR A 77 -35.73 10.21 23.70
CA THR A 77 -35.08 11.25 24.49
C THR A 77 -35.87 11.47 25.78
N VAL A 78 -35.23 12.01 26.81
CA VAL A 78 -35.88 12.32 28.11
C VAL A 78 -37.15 13.17 27.94
N SER A 79 -37.19 14.02 26.90
CA SER A 79 -38.32 14.88 26.58
C SER A 79 -39.26 14.34 25.49
N GLY A 80 -38.93 13.20 24.87
CA GLY A 80 -39.68 12.62 23.74
C GLY A 80 -39.66 13.46 22.46
N LYS A 81 -38.76 14.45 22.38
CA LYS A 81 -38.62 15.37 21.25
C LYS A 81 -37.16 15.52 20.86
N LEU A 82 -36.92 15.83 19.59
CA LEU A 82 -35.61 16.28 19.15
C LEU A 82 -35.34 17.67 19.73
N PRO A 83 -34.13 17.93 20.26
CA PRO A 83 -33.74 19.26 20.69
C PRO A 83 -33.75 20.23 19.49
N ASN A 84 -34.19 21.47 19.72
CA ASN A 84 -34.15 22.51 18.71
C ASN A 84 -32.72 23.05 18.60
N PHE A 85 -32.08 22.84 17.46
CA PHE A 85 -30.74 23.35 17.19
C PHE A 85 -30.82 24.65 16.38
N PRO A 86 -30.04 25.68 16.73
CA PRO A 86 -29.91 26.86 15.88
C PRO A 86 -29.21 26.50 14.55
N ASP A 87 -29.46 27.29 13.51
CA ASP A 87 -28.84 27.14 12.19
C ASP A 87 -27.32 27.40 12.21
N ARG A 88 -26.84 28.08 13.26
CA ARG A 88 -25.45 28.50 13.44
C ARG A 88 -25.02 28.25 14.88
N VAL A 89 -23.75 27.86 15.04
CA VAL A 89 -23.11 27.71 16.34
C VAL A 89 -21.79 28.48 16.38
N SER A 90 -21.47 29.08 17.51
CA SER A 90 -20.19 29.76 17.71
C SER A 90 -19.06 28.74 17.79
N VAL A 91 -18.14 28.78 16.82
CA VAL A 91 -16.92 27.96 16.85
C VAL A 91 -15.82 28.76 17.52
N PHE A 92 -15.44 28.35 18.72
CA PHE A 92 -14.31 28.95 19.44
C PHE A 92 -13.01 28.26 19.04
N ARG A 93 -11.96 29.04 18.78
CA ARG A 93 -10.63 28.50 18.52
C ARG A 93 -10.07 27.90 19.80
N MET A 94 -9.91 26.58 19.83
CA MET A 94 -9.17 25.92 20.91
C MET A 94 -7.67 26.13 20.71
N ILE A 95 -7.03 26.78 21.69
CA ILE A 95 -5.57 26.90 21.73
C ILE A 95 -5.01 25.54 22.13
N LYS A 96 -4.17 24.95 21.26
CA LYS A 96 -3.46 23.72 21.60
C LYS A 96 -2.34 24.07 22.59
N PRO A 97 -2.24 23.39 23.75
CA PRO A 97 -1.14 23.61 24.67
C PRO A 97 0.17 23.22 23.97
N GLN A 98 1.20 24.05 24.10
CA GLN A 98 2.53 23.73 23.60
C GLN A 98 3.24 22.75 24.54
N ALA A 99 4.16 21.96 23.98
CA ALA A 99 5.03 21.12 24.78
C ALA A 99 5.96 21.99 25.64
N ASP A 100 6.08 21.63 26.90
CA ASP A 100 6.91 22.27 27.92
C ASP A 100 7.73 21.18 28.62
N LEU A 101 8.71 21.54 29.44
CA LEU A 101 9.59 20.60 30.14
C LEU A 101 8.82 19.59 31.01
N LEU A 102 7.60 19.94 31.45
CA LEU A 102 6.71 19.09 32.25
C LEU A 102 5.64 18.35 31.42
N ALA A 103 5.69 18.42 30.08
CA ALA A 103 4.67 17.82 29.22
C ALA A 103 4.58 16.30 29.40
N LEU A 104 5.72 15.60 29.54
CA LEU A 104 5.76 14.16 29.75
C LEU A 104 5.07 13.77 31.07
N LYS A 105 5.43 14.41 32.18
CA LYS A 105 4.83 14.15 33.49
C LYS A 105 3.32 14.40 33.49
N LYS A 106 2.88 15.49 32.85
CA LYS A 106 1.44 15.77 32.69
C LYS A 106 0.73 14.72 31.84
N ALA A 107 1.40 14.18 30.82
CA ALA A 107 0.86 13.11 29.99
C ALA A 107 0.73 11.81 30.80
N GLU A 108 1.75 11.44 31.56
CA GLU A 108 1.72 10.30 32.49
C GLU A 108 0.57 10.41 33.48
N GLU A 109 0.45 11.53 34.20
CA GLU A 109 -0.64 11.76 35.17
C GLU A 109 -2.04 11.63 34.55
N LYS A 110 -2.22 12.13 33.32
CA LYS A 110 -3.49 11.99 32.59
C LYS A 110 -3.75 10.56 32.15
N LEU A 111 -2.73 9.88 31.64
CA LEU A 111 -2.85 8.53 31.09
C LEU A 111 -3.04 7.48 32.19
N SER A 112 -2.45 7.68 33.39
CA SER A 112 -2.73 6.86 34.57
C SER A 112 -4.21 6.91 34.99
N ARG A 113 -4.90 8.05 34.81
CA ARG A 113 -6.36 8.12 35.07
C ARG A 113 -7.19 7.25 34.12
N ILE A 114 -6.64 6.91 32.96
CA ILE A 114 -7.27 6.08 31.91
C ILE A 114 -6.64 4.67 31.87
N LYS A 115 -5.95 4.26 32.95
CA LYS A 115 -5.33 2.93 33.13
C LYS A 115 -4.23 2.59 32.12
N PHE A 116 -3.46 3.59 31.70
CA PHE A 116 -2.14 3.38 31.13
C PHE A 116 -1.13 3.35 32.26
N ASP A 117 -0.96 2.17 32.85
CA ASP A 117 -0.19 1.99 34.08
C ASP A 117 1.27 1.57 33.82
N LEU A 118 1.64 1.34 32.56
CA LEU A 118 3.01 0.99 32.18
C LEU A 118 3.86 2.24 31.93
N ILE A 119 5.13 2.13 32.27
CA ILE A 119 6.14 3.19 32.08
C ILE A 119 6.27 3.47 30.57
N PRO A 120 6.20 4.74 30.13
CA PRO A 120 6.33 5.08 28.72
C PRO A 120 7.71 4.75 28.17
N THR A 121 7.76 4.28 26.93
CA THR A 121 9.01 4.01 26.22
C THR A 121 9.27 5.07 25.15
N LEU A 122 10.47 5.65 25.14
CA LEU A 122 10.88 6.58 24.09
C LEU A 122 11.11 5.79 22.78
N VAL A 123 10.34 6.09 21.74
CA VAL A 123 10.45 5.43 20.43
C VAL A 123 11.28 6.26 19.45
N SER A 124 11.18 7.59 19.53
CA SER A 124 11.93 8.54 18.72
C SER A 124 12.07 9.86 19.48
N LYS A 125 12.85 10.82 18.97
CA LYS A 125 13.29 12.07 19.64
C LYS A 125 12.29 12.64 20.66
N ASN A 126 11.03 12.83 20.27
CA ASN A 126 9.96 13.34 21.14
C ASN A 126 8.73 12.41 21.23
N VAL A 127 8.80 11.21 20.65
CA VAL A 127 7.64 10.29 20.60
C VAL A 127 7.73 9.24 21.68
N TYR A 128 6.77 9.28 22.60
CA TYR A 128 6.61 8.33 23.70
C TYR A 128 5.48 7.36 23.40
N ARG A 129 5.72 6.09 23.72
CA ARG A 129 4.76 5.01 23.59
C ARG A 129 4.28 4.57 24.96
N PHE A 130 2.98 4.71 25.18
CA PHE A 130 2.25 4.22 26.35
C PHE A 130 1.52 2.94 25.97
N THR A 131 1.68 1.91 26.79
CA THR A 131 1.01 0.62 26.59
C THR A 131 0.21 0.27 27.83
N THR A 132 -0.85 -0.52 27.65
CA THR A 132 -1.53 -1.18 28.76
C THR A 132 -2.01 -2.54 28.28
N SER A 133 -1.95 -3.54 29.17
CA SER A 133 -2.34 -4.92 28.86
C SER A 133 -3.71 -5.29 29.44
N SER A 134 -4.29 -4.44 30.29
CA SER A 134 -5.56 -4.71 30.99
C SER A 134 -6.49 -3.51 30.89
N PRO A 135 -7.79 -3.69 30.59
CA PRO A 135 -8.49 -4.96 30.32
C PRO A 135 -8.23 -5.53 28.91
N PHE A 136 -7.66 -4.74 28.00
CA PHE A 136 -7.27 -5.14 26.65
C PHE A 136 -5.96 -4.46 26.26
N PRO A 137 -5.14 -5.06 25.39
CA PRO A 137 -3.92 -4.43 24.90
C PRO A 137 -4.25 -3.13 24.16
N LYS A 138 -3.77 -1.99 24.67
CA LYS A 138 -3.89 -0.68 24.01
C LYS A 138 -2.52 -0.03 23.93
N THR A 139 -2.27 0.66 22.82
CA THR A 139 -1.04 1.41 22.58
C THR A 139 -1.39 2.83 22.15
N LEU A 140 -0.72 3.82 22.74
CA LEU A 140 -0.84 5.23 22.39
C LEU A 140 0.55 5.81 22.11
N LEU A 141 0.68 6.50 20.98
CA LEU A 141 1.86 7.27 20.63
C LEU A 141 1.57 8.75 20.88
N TYR A 142 2.44 9.40 21.65
CA TYR A 142 2.31 10.80 22.03
C TYR A 142 3.61 11.54 21.68
N ASN A 143 3.49 12.72 21.08
CA ASN A 143 4.59 13.59 20.65
C ASN A 143 4.49 14.96 21.32
#